data_AF-A0A849EU82-F1
#
_entry.id   AF-A0A849EU82-F1
#
_cell.length_a   1.000
_cell.length_b   1.000
_cell.length_c   1.000
_cell.angle_alpha   90.00
_cell.angle_beta   90.00
_cell.angle_gamma   90.00
#
_symmetry.space_group_name_H-M   'P 1'
#
loop_
_entity.id
_entity.type
_entity.pdbx_description
1 polymer ?
#
loop_
_entity_poly.entity_id
_entity_poly.type
_entity_poly.pdbx_seq_one_letter_code
_entity_poly.pdbx_strand_id
1 'polypeptide(L)'
;AQMLGMGLARQGAVRRREDIEIAMEESMMEIIPQLEKRTPYVALLSNIATLLGLLGTIMGLIEAFTAVANANPAEKADLLSASISVAMNTTAFGLMSAIPLLLLHAKLTSTTGQIVDSLEMASVKALNSISYYSQQVFDKKNQSVA
;
A
#
# COMPACT_ATOMS: atom_id res chain seq x y z
N ALA A 1 -32.47 -0.28 28.67
CA ALA A 1 -32.21 0.48 29.91
C ALA A 1 -30.96 0.03 30.70
N GLN A 2 -30.29 -1.10 30.37
CA GLN A 2 -29.06 -1.55 31.05
C GLN A 2 -27.78 -0.77 30.68
N MET A 3 -27.73 -0.09 29.53
CA MET A 3 -26.55 0.67 29.10
C MET A 3 -26.28 1.93 29.95
N LEU A 4 -27.32 2.57 30.49
CA LEU A 4 -27.16 3.76 31.33
C LEU A 4 -26.56 3.43 32.71
N GLY A 5 -26.81 2.21 33.22
CA GLY A 5 -26.22 1.71 34.47
C GLY A 5 -24.72 1.40 34.33
N MET A 6 -24.28 0.86 33.19
CA MET A 6 -22.85 0.65 32.91
C MET A 6 -22.11 1.96 32.66
N GLY A 7 -22.78 2.96 32.09
CA GLY A 7 -22.21 4.29 31.87
C GLY A 7 -21.92 5.07 33.16
N LEU A 8 -22.77 4.92 34.18
CA LEU A 8 -22.62 5.64 35.46
C LEU A 8 -21.62 4.96 36.43
N ALA A 9 -21.41 3.64 36.32
CA ALA A 9 -20.42 2.94 37.15
C ALA A 9 -18.95 3.28 36.78
N ARG A 10 -18.71 3.83 35.57
CA ARG A 10 -17.36 4.11 35.06
C ARG A 10 -16.88 5.56 35.27
N GLN A 11 -17.69 6.39 35.95
CA GLN A 11 -17.41 7.82 36.16
C GLN A 11 -16.29 8.10 37.18
N GLY A 12 -15.73 7.06 37.82
CA GLY A 12 -14.86 7.21 38.98
C GLY A 12 -13.37 6.87 38.81
N ALA A 13 -12.92 6.34 37.67
CA ALA A 13 -11.51 5.96 37.54
C ALA A 13 -10.76 7.00 36.72
N VAL A 14 -9.73 7.58 37.34
CA VAL A 14 -8.62 8.22 36.65
C VAL A 14 -8.11 7.23 35.58
N ARG A 15 -8.60 7.37 34.34
CA ARG A 15 -8.03 6.65 33.19
C ARG A 15 -6.68 7.29 32.98
N ARG A 16 -5.61 6.58 33.32
CA ARG A 16 -4.27 7.11 33.11
C ARG A 16 -4.12 7.39 31.62
N ARG A 17 -3.40 8.45 31.27
CA ARG A 17 -3.10 8.80 29.88
C ARG A 17 -2.60 7.58 29.10
N GLU A 18 -1.80 6.74 29.75
CA GLU A 18 -1.31 5.44 29.27
C GLU A 18 -2.43 4.52 28.76
N ASP A 19 -3.55 4.38 29.47
CA ASP A 19 -4.64 3.47 29.06
C ASP A 19 -5.34 3.95 27.78
N ILE A 20 -5.39 5.26 27.56
CA ILE A 20 -5.99 5.87 26.36
C ILE A 20 -5.00 5.77 25.19
N GLU A 21 -3.72 6.00 25.46
CA GLU A 21 -2.63 5.87 24.49
C GLU A 21 -2.55 4.44 23.94
N ILE A 22 -2.52 3.44 24.83
CA ILE A 22 -2.50 2.02 24.45
C ILE A 22 -3.71 1.65 23.59
N ALA A 23 -4.92 2.08 23.96
CA ALA A 23 -6.13 1.77 23.19
C ALA A 23 -6.13 2.44 21.79
N MET A 24 -5.53 3.62 21.66
CA MET A 24 -5.39 4.32 20.38
C MET A 24 -4.31 3.68 19.50
N GLU A 25 -3.18 3.25 20.09
CA GLU A 25 -2.15 2.48 19.39
C GLU A 25 -2.69 1.13 18.89
N GLU A 26 -3.43 0.40 19.73
CA GLU A 26 -4.07 -0.87 19.36
C GLU A 26 -5.02 -0.69 18.16
N SER A 27 -5.82 0.38 18.18
CA SER A 27 -6.71 0.72 17.06
C SER A 27 -5.93 1.06 15.78
N MET A 28 -4.79 1.75 15.89
CA MET A 28 -3.93 2.07 14.73
C MET A 28 -3.27 0.81 14.15
N MET A 29 -2.85 -0.15 14.98
CA MET A 29 -2.30 -1.44 14.53
C MET A 29 -3.29 -2.26 13.72
N GLU A 30 -4.60 -2.08 13.91
CA GLU A 30 -5.61 -2.78 13.10
C GLU A 30 -5.92 -2.04 11.79
N ILE A 31 -5.89 -0.70 11.80
CA ILE A 31 -6.28 0.15 10.66
C ILE A 31 -5.17 0.27 9.61
N ILE A 32 -3.91 0.51 10.04
CA ILE A 32 -2.78 0.74 9.12
C ILE A 32 -2.59 -0.44 8.14
N PRO A 33 -2.56 -1.72 8.59
CA PRO A 33 -2.39 -2.84 7.68
C PRO A 33 -3.54 -2.97 6.67
N GLN A 34 -4.76 -2.58 7.04
CA GLN A 34 -5.91 -2.62 6.13
C GLN A 34 -5.79 -1.58 5.00
N LEU A 35 -5.19 -0.42 5.29
CA LEU A 35 -4.91 0.62 4.31
C LEU A 35 -3.77 0.22 3.37
N GLU A 36 -2.75 -0.49 3.89
CA GLU A 36 -1.59 -0.91 3.10
C GLU A 36 -1.82 -2.20 2.31
N LYS A 37 -2.76 -3.08 2.72
CA LYS A 37 -2.94 -4.42 2.12
C LYS A 37 -3.15 -4.40 0.61
N ARG A 38 -3.76 -3.35 0.05
CA ARG A 38 -4.12 -3.30 -1.38
C ARG A 38 -3.05 -2.69 -2.28
N THR A 39 -2.15 -1.88 -1.71
CA THR A 39 -1.14 -1.13 -2.47
C THR A 39 -0.09 -2.05 -3.16
N PRO A 40 0.45 -3.09 -2.50
CA PRO A 40 1.46 -3.98 -3.09
C PRO A 40 1.01 -4.74 -4.32
N TYR A 41 -0.30 -5.00 -4.48
CA TYR A 41 -0.81 -5.73 -5.65
C TYR A 41 -0.53 -4.99 -6.96
N VAL A 42 -0.50 -3.66 -6.94
CA VAL A 42 -0.20 -2.87 -8.15
C VAL A 42 1.26 -3.05 -8.56
N ALA A 43 2.18 -3.05 -7.60
CA ALA A 43 3.59 -3.35 -7.87
C ALA A 43 3.77 -4.77 -8.40
N LEU A 44 3.07 -5.74 -7.82
CA LEU A 44 3.11 -7.12 -8.28
C LEU A 44 2.66 -7.23 -9.74
N LEU A 45 1.52 -6.61 -10.10
CA LEU A 45 1.02 -6.62 -11.48
C LEU A 45 2.00 -5.96 -12.45
N SER A 46 2.65 -4.88 -12.04
CA SER A 46 3.70 -4.26 -12.86
C SER A 46 4.87 -5.20 -13.12
N ASN A 47 5.34 -5.91 -12.09
CA ASN A 47 6.44 -6.86 -12.22
C ASN A 47 6.04 -8.02 -13.14
N ILE A 48 4.81 -8.54 -12.98
CA ILE A 48 4.26 -9.58 -13.85
C ILE A 48 4.21 -9.10 -15.31
N ALA A 49 3.77 -7.87 -15.57
CA ALA A 49 3.73 -7.32 -16.93
C ALA A 49 5.12 -7.27 -17.59
N THR A 50 6.15 -6.85 -16.86
CA THR A 50 7.54 -6.87 -17.34
C THR A 50 8.02 -8.29 -17.61
N LEU A 51 7.78 -9.22 -16.68
CA LEU A 51 8.17 -10.62 -16.82
C LEU A 51 7.46 -11.29 -18.02
N LEU A 52 6.20 -10.96 -18.27
CA LEU A 52 5.47 -11.43 -19.45
C LEU A 52 6.06 -10.88 -20.75
N GLY A 53 6.51 -9.62 -20.77
CA GLY A 53 7.22 -9.05 -21.93
C GLY A 53 8.54 -9.76 -22.24
N LEU A 54 9.30 -10.13 -21.19
CA LEU A 54 10.52 -10.94 -21.31
C LEU A 54 10.22 -12.39 -21.71
N LEU A 55 9.13 -12.96 -21.24
CA LEU A 55 8.68 -14.29 -21.68
C LEU A 55 8.34 -14.28 -23.17
N GLY A 56 7.69 -13.20 -23.65
CA GLY A 56 7.36 -13.01 -25.06
C GLY A 56 8.59 -12.99 -25.97
N THR A 57 9.68 -12.34 -25.55
CA THR A 57 10.93 -12.38 -26.33
C THR A 57 11.53 -13.78 -26.40
N ILE A 58 11.51 -14.52 -25.29
CA ILE A 58 11.99 -15.90 -25.26
C ILE A 58 11.17 -16.78 -26.22
N MET A 59 9.84 -16.66 -26.19
CA MET A 59 8.97 -17.40 -27.10
C MET A 59 9.23 -17.03 -28.56
N GLY A 60 9.31 -15.75 -28.89
CA GLY A 60 9.59 -15.29 -30.27
C GLY A 60 10.95 -15.73 -30.79
N LEU A 61 11.98 -15.78 -29.93
CA LEU A 61 13.29 -16.30 -30.31
C LEU A 61 13.28 -17.83 -30.53
N ILE A 62 12.53 -18.59 -29.73
CA ILE A 62 12.35 -20.03 -29.95
C ILE A 62 11.70 -20.30 -31.31
N GLU A 63 10.64 -19.55 -31.65
CA GLU A 63 10.00 -19.63 -32.97
C GLU A 63 10.97 -19.24 -34.09
N ALA A 64 11.76 -18.17 -33.91
CA ALA A 64 12.76 -17.72 -34.88
C ALA A 64 13.75 -18.84 -35.25
N PHE A 65 14.36 -19.47 -34.24
CA PHE A 65 15.33 -20.54 -34.47
C PHE A 65 14.70 -21.80 -35.06
N THR A 66 13.45 -22.10 -34.69
CA THR A 66 12.71 -23.24 -35.25
C THR A 66 12.37 -23.03 -36.72
N ALA A 67 11.97 -21.81 -37.11
CA ALA A 67 11.69 -21.46 -38.50
C ALA A 67 12.95 -21.52 -39.38
N VAL A 68 14.07 -20.99 -38.87
CA VAL A 68 15.36 -20.96 -39.59
C VAL A 68 15.97 -22.35 -39.79
N ALA A 69 15.69 -23.31 -38.89
CA ALA A 69 16.20 -24.67 -38.99
C ALA A 69 15.75 -25.38 -40.28
N ASN A 70 14.52 -25.12 -40.74
CA ASN A 70 13.92 -25.77 -41.90
C ASN A 70 13.87 -24.87 -43.16
N ALA A 71 14.36 -23.63 -43.08
CA ALA A 71 14.25 -22.65 -44.16
C ALA A 71 15.39 -22.72 -45.18
N ASN A 72 15.12 -22.20 -46.39
CA ASN A 72 16.10 -22.05 -47.45
C ASN A 72 17.21 -21.06 -47.06
N PRO A 73 18.49 -21.30 -47.38
CA PRO A 73 19.61 -20.42 -47.00
C PRO A 73 19.44 -18.95 -47.41
N ALA A 74 18.76 -18.67 -48.52
CA ALA A 74 18.47 -17.32 -48.99
C ALA A 74 17.44 -16.57 -48.13
N GLU A 75 16.52 -17.28 -47.47
CA GLU A 75 15.41 -16.72 -46.68
C GLU A 75 15.68 -16.73 -45.17
N LYS A 76 16.71 -17.46 -44.72
CA LYS A 76 17.06 -17.59 -43.28
C LYS A 76 17.26 -16.24 -42.60
N ALA A 77 17.93 -15.30 -43.27
CA ALA A 77 18.21 -13.98 -42.70
C ALA A 77 16.93 -13.17 -42.48
N ASP A 78 16.03 -13.18 -43.47
CA ASP A 78 14.77 -12.43 -43.41
C ASP A 78 13.82 -13.01 -42.36
N LEU A 79 13.68 -14.34 -42.29
CA LEU A 79 12.84 -15.01 -41.29
C LEU A 79 13.33 -14.76 -39.85
N LEU A 80 14.66 -14.81 -39.65
CA LEU A 80 15.25 -14.52 -38.34
C LEU A 80 15.00 -13.06 -37.95
N SER A 81 15.23 -12.12 -38.87
CA SER A 81 15.03 -10.68 -38.63
C SER A 81 13.57 -10.36 -38.30
N ALA A 82 12.62 -10.93 -39.04
CA ALA A 82 11.19 -10.75 -38.80
C ALA A 82 10.78 -11.27 -37.40
N SER A 83 11.24 -12.47 -37.03
CA SER A 83 10.89 -13.08 -35.74
C SER A 83 11.51 -12.33 -34.56
N ILE A 84 12.75 -11.84 -34.70
CA ILE A 84 13.39 -10.98 -33.69
C ILE A 84 12.64 -9.66 -33.54
N SER A 85 12.16 -9.07 -34.64
CA SER A 85 11.35 -7.83 -34.58
C SER A 85 10.07 -8.04 -33.77
N VAL A 86 9.36 -9.15 -34.00
CA VAL A 86 8.17 -9.52 -33.22
C VAL A 86 8.53 -9.73 -31.75
N ALA A 87 9.61 -10.44 -31.45
CA ALA A 87 10.11 -10.63 -30.09
C ALA A 87 10.35 -9.28 -29.40
N MET A 88 11.10 -8.36 -30.03
CA MET A 88 11.37 -7.04 -29.46
C MET A 88 10.10 -6.21 -29.21
N ASN A 89 9.12 -6.29 -30.11
CA ASN A 89 7.83 -5.60 -29.93
C ASN A 89 7.07 -6.12 -28.70
N THR A 90 7.08 -7.42 -28.42
CA THR A 90 6.40 -7.96 -27.22
C THR A 90 7.00 -7.43 -25.92
N THR A 91 8.33 -7.26 -25.83
CA THR A 91 8.96 -6.57 -24.69
C THR A 91 8.57 -5.09 -24.64
N ALA A 92 8.53 -4.39 -25.77
CA ALA A 92 8.09 -3.00 -25.80
C ALA A 92 6.66 -2.84 -25.24
N PHE A 93 5.73 -3.74 -25.57
CA PHE A 93 4.39 -3.76 -25.00
C PHE A 93 4.38 -4.08 -23.49
N GLY A 94 5.19 -5.05 -23.05
CA GLY A 94 5.32 -5.37 -21.62
C GLY A 94 5.79 -4.16 -20.80
N LEU A 95 6.79 -3.44 -21.30
CA LEU A 95 7.28 -2.21 -20.67
C LEU A 95 6.27 -1.06 -20.77
N MET A 96 5.58 -0.91 -21.91
CA MET A 96 4.56 0.12 -22.11
C MET A 96 3.40 -0.03 -21.11
N SER A 97 3.06 -1.25 -20.71
CA SER A 97 2.10 -1.53 -19.64
C SER A 97 2.70 -1.35 -18.24
N ALA A 98 3.90 -1.90 -18.00
CA ALA A 98 4.54 -1.87 -16.67
C ALA A 98 4.86 -0.45 -16.17
N ILE A 99 5.34 0.46 -17.03
CA ILE A 99 5.74 1.82 -16.63
C ILE A 99 4.57 2.61 -16.01
N PRO A 100 3.38 2.72 -16.64
CA PRO A 100 2.20 3.33 -16.02
C PRO A 100 1.81 2.68 -14.69
N LEU A 101 1.87 1.34 -14.59
CA LEU A 101 1.55 0.62 -13.37
C LEU A 101 2.50 0.97 -12.22
N LEU A 102 3.81 1.10 -12.48
CA LEU A 102 4.79 1.56 -11.47
C LEU A 102 4.50 2.98 -10.99
N LEU A 103 4.18 3.90 -11.91
CA LEU A 103 3.84 5.28 -11.55
C LEU A 103 2.59 5.34 -10.68
N LEU A 104 1.57 4.55 -11.03
CA LEU A 104 0.34 4.45 -10.28
C LEU A 104 0.58 3.85 -8.88
N HIS A 105 1.38 2.78 -8.78
CA HIS A 105 1.81 2.21 -7.51
C HIS A 105 2.51 3.26 -6.64
N ALA A 106 3.49 3.99 -7.18
CA ALA A 106 4.22 5.02 -6.43
C ALA A 106 3.28 6.11 -5.88
N LYS A 107 2.29 6.55 -6.68
CA LYS A 107 1.30 7.53 -6.24
C LYS A 107 0.39 6.99 -5.13
N LEU A 108 -0.09 5.76 -5.26
CA LEU A 108 -0.93 5.11 -4.26
C LEU A 108 -0.17 4.92 -2.94
N THR A 109 1.07 4.40 -2.99
CA THR A 109 1.92 4.22 -1.80
C THR A 109 2.18 5.55 -1.10
N SER A 110 2.49 6.61 -1.84
CA SER A 110 2.66 7.94 -1.26
C SER A 110 1.39 8.46 -0.59
N THR A 111 0.22 8.24 -1.21
CA THR A 111 -1.07 8.67 -0.65
C THR A 111 -1.44 7.87 0.59
N THR A 112 -1.23 6.55 0.58
CA THR A 112 -1.42 5.68 1.76
C THR A 112 -0.53 6.14 2.91
N GLY A 113 0.75 6.43 2.66
CA GLY A 113 1.67 6.96 3.66
C GLY A 113 1.17 8.28 4.28
N GLN A 114 0.74 9.23 3.45
CA GLN A 114 0.18 10.50 3.94
C GLN A 114 -1.06 10.31 4.83
N ILE A 115 -1.90 9.32 4.52
CA ILE A 115 -3.08 8.99 5.34
C ILE A 115 -2.65 8.41 6.68
N VAL A 116 -1.66 7.50 6.69
CA VAL A 116 -1.10 6.92 7.93
C VAL A 116 -0.48 8.01 8.80
N ASP A 117 0.37 8.87 8.22
CA ASP A 117 0.99 10.00 8.94
C ASP A 117 -0.08 10.93 9.54
N SER A 118 -1.16 11.19 8.80
CA SER A 118 -2.27 12.03 9.26
C SER A 118 -3.05 11.38 10.41
N LEU A 119 -3.23 10.05 10.39
CA LEU A 119 -3.88 9.29 11.46
C LEU A 119 -3.02 9.31 12.73
N GLU A 120 -1.71 9.09 12.62
CA GLU A 120 -0.79 9.18 13.76
C GLU A 120 -0.81 10.57 14.38
N MET A 121 -0.71 11.62 13.56
CA MET A 121 -0.77 13.01 14.02
C MET A 121 -2.11 13.34 14.69
N ALA A 122 -3.22 12.85 14.16
CA ALA A 122 -4.55 13.03 14.75
C ALA A 122 -4.66 12.33 16.11
N SER A 123 -4.12 11.11 16.23
CA SER A 123 -4.07 10.36 17.49
C SER A 123 -3.30 11.11 18.57
N VAL A 124 -2.11 11.63 18.25
CA VAL A 124 -1.30 12.42 19.19
C VAL A 124 -2.02 13.71 19.62
N LYS A 125 -2.64 14.43 18.67
CA LYS A 125 -3.40 15.65 18.99
C LYS A 125 -4.60 15.37 19.90
N ALA A 126 -5.31 14.26 19.66
CA ALA A 126 -6.43 13.85 20.50
C ALA A 126 -5.96 13.49 21.92
N LEU A 127 -4.87 12.72 22.06
CA LEU A 127 -4.26 12.41 23.36
C LEU A 127 -3.88 13.68 24.13
N ASN A 128 -3.18 14.61 23.48
CA ASN A 128 -2.80 15.87 24.11
C ASN A 128 -4.03 16.67 24.54
N SER A 129 -5.05 16.78 23.68
CA SER A 129 -6.28 17.52 24.00
C SER A 129 -7.04 16.91 25.20
N ILE A 130 -7.13 15.58 25.26
CA ILE A 130 -7.75 14.87 26.39
C ILE A 130 -6.93 15.07 27.66
N SER A 131 -5.59 15.03 27.57
CA SER A 131 -4.70 15.28 28.70
C SER A 131 -4.84 16.71 29.24
N TYR A 132 -4.91 17.71 28.37
CA TYR A 132 -5.14 19.12 28.77
C TYR A 132 -6.50 19.30 29.46
N TYR A 133 -7.55 18.66 28.95
CA TYR A 133 -8.89 18.73 29.56
C TYR A 133 -8.94 18.05 30.94
N SER A 134 -8.31 16.88 31.09
CA SER A 134 -8.17 16.18 32.36
C SER A 134 -7.49 17.04 33.43
N GLN A 135 -6.41 17.73 33.06
CA GLN A 135 -5.65 18.61 33.96
C GLN A 135 -6.50 19.77 34.49
N GLN A 136 -7.26 20.44 33.60
CA GLN A 136 -8.12 21.57 33.98
C GLN A 136 -9.30 21.16 34.86
N VAL A 137 -9.86 19.97 34.64
CA VAL A 137 -10.94 19.43 35.48
C VAL A 137 -10.42 19.09 36.87
N PHE A 138 -9.19 18.56 36.98
CA PHE A 138 -8.53 18.33 38.26
C PHE A 138 -8.28 19.62 39.03
N ASP A 139 -7.75 20.66 38.39
CA ASP A 139 -7.48 21.96 39.03
C ASP A 139 -8.77 22.65 39.53
N LYS A 140 -9.84 22.63 38.72
CA LYS A 140 -11.15 23.16 39.16
C LYS A 140 -11.72 22.42 40.36
N LYS A 141 -11.53 21.10 40.41
CA LYS A 141 -12.00 20.29 41.55
C LYS A 141 -11.19 20.58 42.81
N ASN A 142 -9.89 20.88 42.67
CA ASN A 142 -9.02 21.22 43.81
C ASN A 142 -9.27 22.63 44.35
N GLN A 143 -9.64 23.59 43.48
CA GLN A 143 -10.03 24.96 43.89
C GLN A 143 -11.43 25.05 44.51
N SER A 144 -12.33 24.10 44.25
CA SER A 144 -13.68 24.09 44.83
C SER A 144 -13.74 23.49 46.25
N VAL A 145 -12.66 22.88 46.72
CA VAL A 145 -12.58 22.18 48.02
C VAL A 145 -11.71 22.98 49.03
N ALA A 146 -11.05 24.05 48.57
CA ALA A 146 -10.36 25.04 49.40
C ALA A 146 -11.28 26.25 49.67
#